data_AF-A0A535EI65-F1
#
_entry.id   AF-A0A535EI65-F1
#
_cell.length_a   1.000
_cell.length_b   1.000
_cell.length_c   1.000
_cell.angle_alpha   90.00
_cell.angle_beta   90.00
_cell.angle_gamma   90.00
#
_symmetry.space_group_name_H-M   'P 1'
#
loop_
_entity.id
_entity.type
_entity.pdbx_description
1 polymer ?
#
loop_
_entity_poly.entity_id
_entity_poly.type
_entity_poly.pdbx_seq_one_letter_code
_entity_poly.pdbx_strand_id
1 'polypeptide(L)'
;MGYEHYLWRPPELDLERWREWVGDVRQILSELPASVPKTYYPLDGSPVTVRAPLVVTGPIGNEGRPQLNDGRVAFNGGGWADVEGQPQRLWGASFWVDRVYGPPEFDPPLPNDPFADLEPRPDERGWWCESYKTNQRPYDLPVTASLIRLAHRFPEGVQVSSDGGPEDWQAGLELCRQVFGHAELPFAVDGGPDAAGPDRLNDLLAKRDGGRLAPHEAGELRDLLDRDLEAGREAVPGDEAGRQMDDRAPAAGHEAEP
;
A
#
# COMPACT_ATOMS: atom_id res chain seq x y z
N MET A 1 3.66 -6.25 5.89
CA MET A 1 4.36 -4.96 5.73
C MET A 1 3.32 -3.88 5.47
N GLY A 2 3.64 -2.60 5.65
CA GLY A 2 2.74 -1.53 5.16
C GLY A 2 2.84 -1.40 3.65
N TYR A 3 1.81 -0.86 3.03
CA TYR A 3 1.76 -0.52 1.61
C TYR A 3 1.65 1.00 1.46
N GLU A 4 1.88 1.48 0.26
CA GLU A 4 1.86 2.87 -0.11
C GLU A 4 0.87 3.09 -1.25
N HIS A 5 0.04 4.11 -1.09
CA HIS A 5 -0.89 4.55 -2.13
C HIS A 5 -0.32 5.78 -2.80
N TYR A 6 -0.39 5.82 -4.11
CA TYR A 6 0.11 6.93 -4.92
C TYR A 6 -1.06 7.69 -5.51
N LEU A 7 -1.05 9.01 -5.36
CA LEU A 7 -2.02 9.94 -5.93
C LEU A 7 -1.31 10.80 -6.98
N TRP A 8 -1.70 10.62 -8.23
CA TRP A 8 -1.27 11.44 -9.35
C TRP A 8 -2.36 12.46 -9.70
N ARG A 9 -1.99 13.73 -9.80
CA ARG A 9 -2.95 14.84 -10.02
C ARG A 9 -2.29 16.06 -10.67
N PRO A 10 -3.05 16.93 -11.36
CA PRO A 10 -2.57 18.25 -11.75
C PRO A 10 -2.30 19.13 -10.52
N PRO A 11 -1.60 20.26 -10.68
CA PRO A 11 -1.31 21.17 -9.57
C PRO A 11 -2.57 21.74 -8.92
N GLU A 12 -3.67 21.87 -9.65
CA GLU A 12 -4.94 22.39 -9.10
C GLU A 12 -6.12 21.48 -9.49
N LEU A 13 -6.97 21.18 -8.50
CA LEU A 13 -8.25 20.51 -8.71
C LEU A 13 -9.40 21.52 -8.75
N ASP A 14 -10.39 21.22 -9.59
CA ASP A 14 -11.63 22.00 -9.72
C ASP A 14 -12.33 22.18 -8.37
N LEU A 15 -12.74 23.42 -8.07
CA LEU A 15 -13.28 23.79 -6.76
C LEU A 15 -14.67 23.18 -6.49
N GLU A 16 -15.52 23.05 -7.50
CA GLU A 16 -16.87 22.52 -7.32
C GLU A 16 -16.79 21.02 -7.00
N ARG A 17 -16.08 20.25 -7.83
CA ARG A 17 -15.83 18.82 -7.58
C ARG A 17 -15.05 18.59 -6.28
N TRP A 18 -14.15 19.51 -5.92
CA TRP A 18 -13.43 19.45 -4.65
C TRP A 18 -14.38 19.53 -3.46
N ARG A 19 -15.32 20.48 -3.47
CA ARG A 19 -16.33 20.63 -2.41
C ARG A 19 -17.22 19.41 -2.29
N GLU A 20 -17.59 18.79 -3.41
CA GLU A 20 -18.30 17.52 -3.39
C GLU A 20 -17.48 16.42 -2.72
N TRP A 21 -16.20 16.27 -3.08
CA TRP A 21 -15.32 15.31 -2.44
C TRP A 21 -15.11 15.59 -0.95
N VAL A 22 -14.94 16.85 -0.53
CA VAL A 22 -14.91 17.24 0.89
C VAL A 22 -16.21 16.83 1.61
N GLY A 23 -17.35 16.94 0.93
CA GLY A 23 -18.64 16.43 1.40
C GLY A 23 -18.63 14.92 1.61
N ASP A 24 -18.15 14.17 0.60
CA ASP A 24 -18.01 12.70 0.66
C ASP A 24 -17.10 12.29 1.83
N VAL A 25 -15.94 12.94 2.01
CA VAL A 25 -15.02 12.64 3.13
C VAL A 25 -15.69 12.92 4.48
N ARG A 26 -16.46 14.00 4.61
CA ARG A 26 -17.22 14.27 5.84
C ARG A 26 -18.21 13.14 6.15
N GLN A 27 -18.88 12.63 5.13
CA GLN A 27 -19.84 11.53 5.27
C GLN A 27 -19.14 10.20 5.61
N ILE A 28 -18.00 9.90 4.98
CA ILE A 28 -17.15 8.75 5.33
C ILE A 28 -16.79 8.81 6.81
N LEU A 29 -16.27 9.96 7.27
CA LEU A 29 -15.82 10.11 8.65
C LEU A 29 -16.96 9.99 9.68
N SER A 30 -18.19 10.38 9.33
CA SER A 30 -19.34 10.21 10.23
C SER A 30 -19.88 8.78 10.32
N GLU A 31 -19.60 7.95 9.32
CA GLU A 31 -20.07 6.57 9.22
C GLU A 31 -19.00 5.55 9.64
N LEU A 32 -17.85 6.03 10.13
CA LEU A 32 -16.78 5.16 10.61
C LEU A 32 -17.26 4.29 11.80
N PRO A 33 -16.91 2.99 11.82
CA PRO A 33 -17.17 2.17 12.98
C PRO A 33 -16.33 2.63 14.17
N ALA A 34 -16.82 2.42 15.39
CA ALA A 34 -16.07 2.78 16.61
C ALA A 34 -14.76 1.99 16.77
N SER A 35 -14.66 0.81 16.17
CA SER A 35 -13.46 -0.05 16.18
C SER A 35 -13.38 -0.92 14.94
N VAL A 36 -12.17 -1.33 14.57
CA VAL A 36 -11.90 -2.26 13.47
C VAL A 36 -11.02 -3.42 13.94
N PRO A 37 -11.16 -4.62 13.33
CA PRO A 37 -10.23 -5.71 13.59
C PRO A 37 -8.84 -5.33 13.09
N LYS A 38 -7.82 -5.61 13.90
CA LYS A 38 -6.43 -5.32 13.56
C LYS A 38 -5.51 -6.45 13.99
N THR A 39 -4.74 -6.96 13.04
CA THR A 39 -3.66 -7.92 13.28
C THR A 39 -2.36 -7.21 13.64
N TYR A 40 -1.78 -7.65 14.75
CA TYR A 40 -0.45 -7.29 15.23
C TYR A 40 0.46 -8.51 15.20
N TYR A 41 1.76 -8.28 15.10
CA TYR A 41 2.79 -9.31 15.15
C TYR A 41 3.70 -8.97 16.34
N PRO A 42 3.49 -9.60 17.50
CA PRO A 42 4.39 -9.51 18.65
C PRO A 42 5.79 -10.07 18.31
N LEU A 43 6.71 -9.98 19.28
CA LEU A 43 8.11 -10.41 19.11
C LEU A 43 8.25 -11.91 18.80
N ASP A 44 7.28 -12.73 19.18
CA ASP A 44 7.25 -14.16 18.89
C ASP A 44 6.81 -14.48 17.45
N GLY A 45 6.34 -13.46 16.70
CA GLY A 45 5.87 -13.57 15.32
C GLY A 45 4.43 -14.08 15.18
N SER A 46 3.74 -14.45 16.27
CA SER A 46 2.39 -15.01 16.22
C SER A 46 1.36 -13.91 15.90
N PRO A 47 0.53 -14.01 14.84
CA PRO A 47 -0.44 -12.96 14.56
C PRO A 47 -1.52 -12.89 15.65
N VAL A 48 -1.69 -11.72 16.26
CA VAL A 48 -2.74 -11.44 17.25
C VAL A 48 -3.73 -10.44 16.67
N THR A 49 -4.99 -10.85 16.53
CA THR A 49 -6.07 -9.95 16.08
C THR A 49 -6.80 -9.37 17.28
N VAL A 50 -6.81 -8.04 17.40
CA VAL A 50 -7.57 -7.30 18.42
C VAL A 50 -8.58 -6.37 17.78
N ARG A 51 -9.61 -5.96 18.53
CA ARG A 51 -10.50 -4.86 18.16
C ARG A 51 -9.82 -3.55 18.56
N ALA A 52 -9.25 -2.82 17.60
CA ALA A 52 -8.60 -1.55 17.84
C ALA A 52 -9.61 -0.39 17.68
N PRO A 53 -9.65 0.60 18.58
CA PRO A 53 -10.50 1.77 18.39
C PRO A 53 -10.07 2.53 17.13
N LEU A 54 -11.06 3.00 16.36
CA LEU A 54 -10.81 3.83 15.19
C LEU A 54 -11.12 5.27 15.59
N VAL A 55 -10.06 6.05 15.80
CA VAL A 55 -10.13 7.45 16.15
C VAL A 55 -9.46 8.25 15.06
N VAL A 56 -10.15 9.26 14.53
CA VAL A 56 -9.60 10.19 13.54
C VAL A 56 -9.41 11.56 14.18
N THR A 57 -8.20 12.11 14.05
CA THR A 57 -7.77 13.39 14.65
C THR A 57 -7.36 14.38 13.57
N GLY A 58 -6.89 15.56 13.99
CA GLY A 58 -6.28 16.53 13.07
C GLY A 58 -5.01 15.98 12.40
N PRO A 59 -4.49 16.70 11.40
CA PRO A 59 -3.38 16.22 10.57
C PRO A 59 -2.02 16.24 11.27
N ILE A 60 -1.92 16.77 12.48
CA ILE A 60 -0.65 16.84 13.22
C ILE A 60 -0.84 16.13 14.56
N GLY A 61 -0.30 14.91 14.65
CA GLY A 61 -0.34 14.09 15.85
C GLY A 61 -1.73 13.54 16.18
N ASN A 62 -2.00 13.41 17.47
CA ASN A 62 -3.18 12.75 18.04
C ASN A 62 -4.22 13.75 18.59
N GLU A 63 -4.17 15.01 18.16
CA GLU A 63 -5.00 16.09 18.68
C GLU A 63 -5.76 16.82 17.56
N GLY A 64 -6.74 17.63 17.97
CA GLY A 64 -7.52 18.45 17.06
C GLY A 64 -8.56 17.67 16.23
N ARG A 65 -9.23 18.41 15.35
CA ARG A 65 -10.25 17.88 14.44
C ARG A 65 -9.70 17.76 13.03
N PRO A 66 -10.21 16.81 12.22
CA PRO A 66 -9.97 16.79 10.77
C PRO A 66 -10.18 18.16 10.13
N GLN A 67 -9.28 18.53 9.22
CA GLN A 67 -9.42 19.73 8.39
C GLN A 67 -10.14 19.35 7.12
N LEU A 68 -11.37 19.86 6.92
CA LEU A 68 -12.21 19.57 5.77
C LEU A 68 -12.76 20.89 5.21
N ASN A 69 -12.04 21.50 4.27
CA ASN A 69 -12.37 22.82 3.73
C ASN A 69 -12.00 22.97 2.24
N ASP A 70 -12.24 24.16 1.68
CA ASP A 70 -12.02 24.48 0.26
C ASP A 70 -10.54 24.43 -0.19
N GLY A 71 -9.59 24.44 0.75
CA GLY A 71 -8.17 24.38 0.47
C GLY A 71 -7.54 23.01 0.73
N ARG A 72 -8.07 22.26 1.71
CA ARG A 72 -7.41 21.07 2.24
C ARG A 72 -8.40 20.08 2.84
N VAL A 73 -8.14 18.79 2.59
CA VAL A 73 -8.63 17.66 3.36
C VAL A 73 -7.44 17.04 4.06
N ALA A 74 -7.43 17.04 5.39
CA ALA A 74 -6.32 16.47 6.14
C ALA A 74 -6.74 15.92 7.52
N PHE A 75 -6.26 14.74 7.86
CA PHE A 75 -6.53 14.05 9.12
C PHE A 75 -5.45 12.99 9.42
N ASN A 76 -5.44 12.46 10.64
CA ASN A 76 -4.58 11.33 11.03
C ASN A 76 -5.39 10.36 11.89
N GLY A 77 -4.87 9.16 12.10
CA GLY A 77 -5.31 8.29 13.18
C GLY A 77 -4.95 8.86 14.55
N GLY A 78 -5.71 8.49 15.56
CA GLY A 78 -5.43 8.78 16.96
C GLY A 78 -5.68 7.56 17.85
N GLY A 79 -5.40 7.74 19.14
CA GLY A 79 -5.72 6.73 20.16
C GLY A 79 -4.68 5.63 20.33
N TRP A 80 -5.07 4.65 21.15
CA TRP A 80 -4.24 3.56 21.64
C TRP A 80 -5.04 2.27 21.69
N ALA A 81 -4.38 1.13 21.44
CA ALA A 81 -4.92 -0.19 21.71
C ALA A 81 -4.03 -0.91 22.73
N ASP A 82 -4.64 -1.72 23.60
CA ASP A 82 -3.90 -2.68 24.41
C ASP A 82 -3.69 -3.95 23.59
N VAL A 83 -2.44 -4.37 23.42
CA VAL A 83 -2.07 -5.64 22.78
C VAL A 83 -1.22 -6.40 23.78
N GLU A 84 -1.80 -7.43 24.39
CA GLU A 84 -1.14 -8.27 25.40
C GLU A 84 -0.56 -7.48 26.59
N GLY A 85 -1.30 -6.48 27.08
CA GLY A 85 -0.87 -5.62 28.18
C GLY A 85 0.14 -4.54 27.77
N GLN A 86 0.44 -4.41 26.47
CA GLN A 86 1.33 -3.38 25.94
C GLN A 86 0.52 -2.33 25.16
N PRO A 87 0.60 -1.04 25.53
CA PRO A 87 -0.10 0.02 24.82
C PRO A 87 0.56 0.26 23.44
N GLN A 88 -0.22 0.05 22.39
CA GLN A 88 0.16 0.28 21.00
C GLN A 88 -0.46 1.58 20.49
N ARG A 89 0.37 2.47 19.95
CA ARG A 89 -0.11 3.68 19.25
C ARG A 89 -0.82 3.30 17.96
N LEU A 90 -1.95 3.96 17.69
CA LEU A 90 -2.77 3.70 16.52
C LEU A 90 -2.65 4.76 15.42
N TRP A 91 -2.02 5.90 15.72
CA TRP A 91 -1.74 6.93 14.73
C TRP A 91 -0.64 6.50 13.75
N GLY A 92 -0.64 7.06 12.55
CA GLY A 92 0.36 6.78 11.52
C GLY A 92 0.78 8.02 10.76
N ALA A 93 1.05 7.84 9.47
CA ALA A 93 1.33 8.95 8.58
C ALA A 93 0.06 9.79 8.39
N SER A 94 0.21 11.11 8.47
CA SER A 94 -0.91 12.01 8.23
C SER A 94 -1.40 11.88 6.80
N PHE A 95 -2.71 11.83 6.62
CA PHE A 95 -3.34 11.99 5.32
C PHE A 95 -3.59 13.47 5.09
N TRP A 96 -3.13 13.99 3.96
CA TRP A 96 -3.50 15.33 3.49
C TRP A 96 -3.59 15.35 1.97
N VAL A 97 -4.56 16.08 1.45
CA VAL A 97 -4.65 16.45 0.04
C VAL A 97 -4.96 17.93 0.04
N ASP A 98 -4.15 18.71 -0.69
CA ASP A 98 -4.41 20.12 -0.92
C ASP A 98 -5.14 20.31 -2.24
N ARG A 99 -6.15 21.19 -2.33
CA ARG A 99 -6.82 21.46 -3.61
C ARG A 99 -5.85 22.05 -4.62
N VAL A 100 -5.04 23.01 -4.15
CA VAL A 100 -3.94 23.60 -4.90
C VAL A 100 -2.65 23.05 -4.31
N TYR A 101 -2.01 22.16 -5.05
CA TYR A 101 -0.73 21.57 -4.69
C TYR A 101 0.35 22.64 -4.86
N GLY A 102 0.84 23.14 -3.73
CA GLY A 102 2.08 23.89 -3.68
C GLY A 102 3.22 22.89 -3.51
N PRO A 103 3.97 22.52 -4.56
CA PRO A 103 5.18 21.73 -4.34
C PRO A 103 6.03 22.47 -3.30
N PRO A 104 6.71 21.74 -2.40
CA PRO A 104 7.62 22.40 -1.48
C PRO A 104 8.59 23.24 -2.30
N GLU A 105 8.79 24.49 -1.90
CA GLU A 105 9.90 25.30 -2.42
C GLU A 105 11.19 24.62 -1.91
N PHE A 106 11.68 23.65 -2.66
CA PHE A 106 12.98 23.08 -2.42
C PHE A 106 14.03 24.09 -2.90
N ASP A 107 15.06 24.28 -2.09
CA ASP A 107 16.28 24.91 -2.59
C ASP A 107 16.70 24.16 -3.86
N PRO A 108 17.14 24.88 -4.93
CA PRO A 108 17.61 24.20 -6.12
C PRO A 108 18.69 23.19 -5.73
N PRO A 109 18.68 21.98 -6.31
CA PRO A 109 19.59 20.93 -5.92
C PRO A 109 21.03 21.44 -6.00
N LEU A 110 21.83 21.14 -4.99
CA LEU A 110 23.24 21.52 -4.99
C LEU A 110 23.95 20.89 -6.20
N PRO A 111 24.98 21.54 -6.78
CA PRO A 111 25.78 20.92 -7.82
C PRO A 111 26.32 19.56 -7.35
N ASN A 112 25.97 18.49 -8.07
CA ASN A 112 26.28 17.09 -7.76
C ASN A 112 25.53 16.49 -6.55
N ASP A 113 24.35 16.99 -6.20
CA ASP A 113 23.49 16.29 -5.25
C ASP A 113 23.08 14.92 -5.86
N PRO A 114 23.51 13.79 -5.28
CA PRO A 114 23.15 12.46 -5.78
C PRO A 114 21.66 12.15 -5.65
N PHE A 115 20.89 13.01 -4.96
CA PHE A 115 19.45 12.91 -4.77
C PHE A 115 18.67 13.96 -5.57
N ALA A 116 19.30 14.79 -6.40
CA ALA A 116 18.61 15.78 -7.24
C ALA A 116 17.53 15.15 -8.14
N ASP A 117 17.73 13.90 -8.54
CA ASP A 117 16.79 13.14 -9.37
C ASP A 117 15.66 12.48 -8.56
N LEU A 118 15.73 12.50 -7.23
CA LEU A 118 14.68 12.04 -6.31
C LEU A 118 13.74 13.17 -5.86
N GLU A 119 14.02 14.42 -6.26
CA GLU A 119 13.12 15.53 -5.96
C GLU A 119 11.74 15.27 -6.60
N PRO A 120 10.64 15.56 -5.90
CA PRO A 120 9.31 15.51 -6.50
C PRO A 120 9.30 16.41 -7.72
N ARG A 121 8.98 15.83 -8.88
CA ARG A 121 8.82 16.56 -10.14
C ARG A 121 7.51 16.14 -10.77
N PRO A 122 6.85 17.06 -11.50
CA PRO A 122 5.71 16.66 -12.29
C PRO A 122 6.16 15.69 -13.38
N ASP A 123 5.29 14.75 -13.76
CA ASP A 123 5.51 13.88 -14.92
C ASP A 123 5.38 14.65 -16.25
N GLU A 124 5.47 13.94 -17.36
CA GLU A 124 5.33 14.51 -18.72
C GLU A 124 3.97 15.19 -18.96
N ARG A 125 2.94 14.86 -18.16
CA ARG A 125 1.60 15.49 -18.21
C ARG A 125 1.51 16.74 -17.35
N GLY A 126 2.55 17.06 -16.59
CA GLY A 126 2.51 18.12 -15.57
C GLY A 126 1.87 17.67 -14.26
N TRP A 127 1.72 16.36 -14.04
CA TRP A 127 1.04 15.80 -12.85
C TRP A 127 2.04 15.47 -11.74
N TRP A 128 1.66 15.80 -10.51
CA TRP A 128 2.43 15.53 -9.31
C TRP A 128 1.99 14.22 -8.66
N CYS A 129 2.96 13.52 -8.08
CA CYS A 129 2.73 12.32 -7.29
C CYS A 129 2.86 12.63 -5.81
N GLU A 130 1.82 12.33 -5.05
CA GLU A 130 1.84 12.28 -3.59
C GLU A 130 1.72 10.82 -3.14
N SER A 131 2.41 10.46 -2.05
CA SER A 131 2.35 9.10 -1.51
C SER A 131 1.77 9.07 -0.09
N TYR A 132 0.93 8.08 0.16
CA TYR A 132 0.23 7.89 1.44
C TYR A 132 0.54 6.51 1.96
N LYS A 133 1.40 6.46 2.98
CA LYS A 133 1.73 5.20 3.63
C LYS A 133 0.61 4.75 4.56
N THR A 134 0.15 3.54 4.32
CA THR A 134 -0.79 2.80 5.14
C THR A 134 -0.03 1.62 5.75
N ASN A 135 -0.22 1.40 7.05
CA ASN A 135 0.53 0.36 7.80
C ASN A 135 -0.42 -0.67 8.38
N GLN A 136 -1.47 -0.95 7.62
CA GLN A 136 -2.67 -1.68 8.00
C GLN A 136 -3.29 -1.14 9.30
N ARG A 137 -3.14 0.15 9.63
CA ARG A 137 -3.61 0.73 10.89
C ARG A 137 -5.12 1.03 10.81
N PRO A 138 -5.81 1.21 11.94
CA PRO A 138 -7.24 1.57 11.93
C PRO A 138 -7.57 2.79 11.06
N TYR A 139 -6.66 3.77 10.97
CA TYR A 139 -6.85 4.98 10.17
C TYR A 139 -6.77 4.74 8.66
N ASP A 140 -6.26 3.58 8.21
CA ASP A 140 -6.14 3.28 6.79
C ASP A 140 -7.52 3.13 6.12
N LEU A 141 -8.55 2.77 6.90
CA LEU A 141 -9.93 2.68 6.43
C LEU A 141 -10.46 4.02 5.86
N PRO A 142 -10.46 5.14 6.61
CA PRO A 142 -10.87 6.42 6.04
C PRO A 142 -9.92 6.94 4.95
N VAL A 143 -8.63 6.57 4.96
CA VAL A 143 -7.68 6.96 3.89
C VAL A 143 -8.04 6.31 2.57
N THR A 144 -8.15 4.98 2.54
CA THR A 144 -8.48 4.22 1.32
C THR A 144 -9.87 4.61 0.79
N ALA A 145 -10.88 4.73 1.66
CA ALA A 145 -12.20 5.21 1.28
C ALA A 145 -12.15 6.62 0.66
N SER A 146 -11.38 7.54 1.24
CA SER A 146 -11.24 8.91 0.73
C SER A 146 -10.56 8.95 -0.64
N LEU A 147 -9.52 8.13 -0.86
CA LEU A 147 -8.82 8.03 -2.15
C LEU A 147 -9.71 7.43 -3.25
N ILE A 148 -10.49 6.37 -2.93
CA ILE A 148 -11.49 5.81 -3.86
C ILE A 148 -12.48 6.89 -4.30
N ARG A 149 -13.02 7.65 -3.34
CA ARG A 149 -13.98 8.72 -3.65
C ARG A 149 -13.35 9.88 -4.41
N LEU A 150 -12.08 10.20 -4.14
CA LEU A 150 -11.38 11.26 -4.85
C LEU A 150 -11.29 10.94 -6.35
N ALA A 151 -10.81 9.74 -6.69
CA ALA A 151 -10.73 9.30 -8.07
C ALA A 151 -12.10 9.25 -8.77
N HIS A 152 -13.15 8.82 -8.07
CA HIS A 152 -14.52 8.85 -8.63
C HIS A 152 -15.02 10.27 -8.94
N ARG A 153 -14.66 11.26 -8.13
CA ARG A 153 -15.03 12.67 -8.36
C ARG A 153 -14.20 13.31 -9.48
N PHE A 154 -13.00 12.79 -9.74
CA PHE A 154 -12.05 13.32 -10.71
C PHE A 154 -11.56 12.23 -11.69
N PRO A 155 -12.44 11.59 -12.47
CA PRO A 155 -12.07 10.44 -13.30
C PRO A 155 -11.01 10.74 -14.37
N GLU A 156 -10.92 12.00 -14.82
CA GLU A 156 -9.92 12.47 -15.79
C GLU A 156 -8.81 13.31 -15.15
N GLY A 157 -8.96 13.68 -13.87
CA GLY A 157 -8.11 14.65 -13.17
C GLY A 157 -7.31 14.07 -12.02
N VAL A 158 -7.54 12.81 -11.67
CA VAL A 158 -6.83 12.10 -10.61
C VAL A 158 -6.62 10.66 -11.06
N GLN A 159 -5.43 10.13 -10.77
CA GLN A 159 -5.13 8.72 -10.88
C GLN A 159 -4.61 8.23 -9.53
N VAL A 160 -5.19 7.15 -9.03
CA VAL A 160 -4.78 6.51 -7.78
C VAL A 160 -4.20 5.15 -8.11
N SER A 161 -3.06 4.82 -7.53
CA SER A 161 -2.45 3.48 -7.61
C SER A 161 -1.92 3.06 -6.24
N SER A 162 -1.43 1.83 -6.13
CA SER A 162 -0.99 1.21 -4.89
C SER A 162 0.07 0.16 -5.19
N ASP A 163 1.04 -0.03 -4.29
CA ASP A 163 1.87 -1.24 -4.26
C ASP A 163 1.20 -2.39 -3.48
N GLY A 164 0.15 -2.07 -2.69
CA GLY A 164 -0.74 -3.05 -2.05
C GLY A 164 -1.78 -3.67 -3.00
N GLY A 165 -2.31 -4.85 -2.63
CA GLY A 165 -3.26 -5.64 -3.41
C GLY A 165 -4.72 -5.20 -3.26
N PRO A 166 -5.68 -5.74 -4.05
CA PRO A 166 -7.10 -5.40 -3.92
C PRO A 166 -7.68 -5.62 -2.52
N GLU A 167 -7.19 -6.63 -1.79
CA GLU A 167 -7.57 -6.94 -0.41
C GLU A 167 -7.26 -5.79 0.56
N ASP A 168 -6.22 -5.01 0.28
CA ASP A 168 -5.82 -3.85 1.08
C ASP A 168 -6.80 -2.68 0.92
N TRP A 169 -7.51 -2.63 -0.21
CA TRP A 169 -8.53 -1.61 -0.51
C TRP A 169 -9.95 -2.05 -0.16
N GLN A 170 -10.17 -3.35 0.05
CA GLN A 170 -11.50 -3.94 0.17
C GLN A 170 -12.33 -3.29 1.29
N ALA A 171 -11.73 -3.03 2.46
CA ALA A 171 -12.44 -2.41 3.57
C ALA A 171 -12.90 -0.98 3.24
N GLY A 172 -12.05 -0.19 2.58
CA GLY A 172 -12.39 1.16 2.11
C GLY A 172 -13.49 1.13 1.04
N LEU A 173 -13.42 0.16 0.13
CA LEU A 173 -14.41 -0.04 -0.93
C LEU A 173 -15.77 -0.42 -0.37
N GLU A 174 -15.81 -1.34 0.62
CA GLU A 174 -17.03 -1.71 1.33
C GLU A 174 -17.66 -0.54 2.07
N LEU A 175 -16.84 0.27 2.75
CA LEU A 175 -17.32 1.49 3.40
C LEU A 175 -17.92 2.45 2.37
N CYS A 176 -17.26 2.68 1.24
CA CYS A 176 -17.81 3.52 0.18
C CYS A 176 -19.15 2.96 -0.36
N ARG A 177 -19.28 1.65 -0.56
CA ARG A 177 -20.55 1.03 -0.98
C ARG A 177 -21.65 1.20 0.06
N GLN A 178 -21.32 1.05 1.34
CA GLN A 178 -22.25 1.27 2.43
C GLN A 178 -22.75 2.73 2.46
N VAL A 179 -21.83 3.69 2.33
CA VAL A 179 -22.13 5.13 2.50
C VAL A 179 -22.80 5.73 1.25
N PHE A 180 -22.39 5.34 0.06
CA PHE A 180 -22.81 5.95 -1.21
C PHE A 180 -23.65 5.02 -2.11
N GLY A 181 -23.89 3.78 -1.69
CA GLY A 181 -24.64 2.76 -2.44
C GLY A 181 -23.89 2.14 -3.61
N HIS A 182 -22.74 2.69 -3.98
CA HIS A 182 -21.88 2.20 -5.07
C HIS A 182 -20.44 2.64 -4.83
N ALA A 183 -19.50 1.76 -5.19
CA ALA A 183 -18.08 2.10 -5.30
C ALA A 183 -17.37 1.03 -6.14
N GLU A 184 -16.40 1.49 -6.93
CA GLU A 184 -15.49 0.69 -7.72
C GLU A 184 -14.05 1.12 -7.41
N LEU A 185 -13.09 0.23 -7.64
CA LEU A 185 -11.69 0.57 -7.43
C LEU A 185 -11.23 1.58 -8.48
N PRO A 186 -10.40 2.57 -8.09
CA PRO A 186 -9.99 3.64 -8.99
C PRO A 186 -8.85 3.26 -9.95
N PHE A 187 -8.43 2.01 -9.92
CA PHE A 187 -7.43 1.42 -10.80
C PHE A 187 -7.95 0.08 -11.31
N ALA A 188 -7.47 -0.32 -12.49
CA ALA A 188 -7.68 -1.67 -12.96
C ALA A 188 -7.05 -2.63 -11.94
N VAL A 189 -7.86 -3.54 -11.42
CA VAL A 189 -7.33 -4.78 -10.84
C VAL A 189 -6.95 -5.61 -12.03
N ASP A 190 -5.76 -5.37 -12.58
CA ASP A 190 -5.15 -6.35 -13.49
C ASP A 190 -5.20 -7.67 -12.74
N GLY A 191 -5.87 -8.66 -13.32
CA GLY A 191 -6.40 -9.83 -12.62
C GLY A 191 -5.32 -10.59 -11.86
N GLY A 192 -5.05 -10.18 -10.62
CA GLY A 192 -3.84 -10.56 -9.92
C GLY A 192 -2.55 -10.23 -10.70
N PRO A 193 -1.41 -10.22 -10.01
CA PRO A 193 -0.12 -10.05 -10.65
C PRO A 193 0.30 -11.27 -11.53
N ASP A 194 -0.58 -12.26 -11.71
CA ASP A 194 -0.49 -13.34 -12.71
C ASP A 194 -0.89 -12.88 -14.13
N ALA A 195 -1.60 -11.74 -14.26
CA ALA A 195 -1.99 -11.18 -15.56
C ALA A 195 -0.89 -10.32 -16.22
N ALA A 196 0.08 -9.84 -15.44
CA ALA A 196 1.25 -9.16 -15.95
C ALA A 196 2.21 -10.21 -16.53
N GLY A 197 1.92 -10.66 -17.76
CA GLY A 197 2.74 -11.63 -18.45
C GLY A 197 4.22 -11.19 -18.56
N PRO A 198 5.12 -12.10 -18.96
CA PRO A 198 6.56 -11.82 -19.10
C PRO A 198 6.86 -10.57 -19.95
N ASP A 199 5.95 -10.18 -20.84
CA ASP A 199 6.02 -8.96 -21.63
C ASP A 199 6.08 -7.69 -20.76
N ARG A 200 5.34 -7.62 -19.64
CA ARG A 200 5.34 -6.44 -18.76
C ARG A 200 6.67 -6.29 -18.01
N LEU A 201 7.22 -7.38 -17.49
CA LEU A 201 8.54 -7.37 -16.83
C LEU A 201 9.63 -6.95 -17.82
N ASN A 202 9.61 -7.48 -19.04
CA ASN A 202 10.55 -7.11 -20.09
C ASN A 202 10.43 -5.63 -20.49
N ASP A 203 9.21 -5.10 -20.59
CA ASP A 203 8.98 -3.68 -20.87
C ASP A 203 9.55 -2.79 -19.77
N LEU A 204 9.34 -3.13 -18.49
CA LEU A 204 9.87 -2.37 -17.36
C LEU A 204 11.40 -2.44 -17.29
N LEU A 205 12.00 -3.60 -17.54
CA LEU A 205 13.45 -3.75 -17.66
C LEU A 205 14.00 -2.89 -18.80
N ALA A 206 13.35 -2.89 -19.97
CA ALA A 206 13.75 -2.06 -21.11
C ALA A 206 13.62 -0.56 -20.81
N LYS A 207 12.60 -0.14 -20.05
CA LYS A 207 12.47 1.24 -19.56
C LYS A 207 13.58 1.60 -18.59
N ARG A 208 13.92 0.72 -17.63
CA ARG A 208 15.03 0.91 -16.68
C ARG A 208 16.35 1.09 -17.40
N ASP A 209 16.68 0.19 -18.31
CA ASP A 209 17.96 0.18 -19.02
C ASP A 209 18.07 1.39 -19.98
N GLY A 210 16.93 1.91 -20.46
CA GLY A 210 16.84 3.14 -21.21
C GLY A 210 16.78 4.43 -20.37
N GLY A 211 16.81 4.36 -19.03
CA GLY A 211 16.69 5.52 -18.15
C GLY A 211 15.31 6.21 -18.20
N ARG A 212 14.27 5.48 -18.59
CA ARG A 212 12.88 5.98 -18.75
C ARG A 212 11.89 5.35 -17.77
N LEU A 213 12.39 4.67 -16.74
CA LEU A 213 11.53 4.05 -15.74
C LEU A 213 10.97 5.13 -14.82
N ALA A 214 9.65 5.27 -14.77
CA ALA A 214 9.04 6.22 -13.84
C ALA A 214 9.19 5.72 -12.39
N PRO A 215 9.21 6.61 -11.38
CA PRO A 215 9.37 6.21 -9.98
C PRO A 215 8.34 5.18 -9.49
N HIS A 216 7.08 5.29 -9.93
CA HIS A 216 6.03 4.31 -9.58
C HIS A 216 6.24 2.94 -10.26
N GLU A 217 6.85 2.91 -11.45
CA GLU A 217 7.19 1.69 -12.16
C GLU A 217 8.41 0.97 -11.55
N ALA A 218 9.22 1.69 -10.76
CA ALA A 218 10.36 1.11 -10.06
C ALA A 218 9.93 0.17 -8.91
N GLY A 219 8.82 0.50 -8.23
CA GLY A 219 8.19 -0.40 -7.26
C GLY A 219 7.68 -1.67 -7.94
N GLU A 220 6.88 -1.50 -9.00
CA GLU A 220 6.34 -2.61 -9.80
C GLU A 220 7.44 -3.54 -10.33
N LEU A 221 8.54 -2.98 -10.86
CA LEU A 221 9.68 -3.76 -11.34
C LEU A 221 10.35 -4.57 -10.22
N ARG A 222 10.48 -4.00 -9.02
CA ARG A 222 11.05 -4.73 -7.88
C ARG A 222 10.19 -5.94 -7.51
N ASP A 223 8.87 -5.74 -7.43
CA ASP A 223 7.93 -6.80 -7.06
C ASP A 223 7.87 -7.93 -8.10
N LEU A 224 8.00 -7.59 -9.39
CA LEU A 224 8.10 -8.59 -10.47
C LEU A 224 9.42 -9.39 -10.41
N LEU A 225 10.54 -8.73 -10.11
CA LEU A 225 11.85 -9.39 -9.99
C LEU A 225 11.93 -10.32 -8.77
N ASP A 226 11.38 -9.90 -7.63
CA ASP A 226 11.36 -10.72 -6.42
C ASP A 226 10.55 -12.01 -6.64
N ARG A 227 9.44 -11.93 -7.39
CA ARG A 227 8.65 -13.12 -7.77
C ARG A 227 9.35 -14.03 -8.77
N ASP A 228 10.02 -13.49 -9.79
CA ASP A 228 10.78 -14.31 -10.76
C ASP A 228 11.90 -15.10 -10.04
N LEU A 229 12.53 -14.48 -9.02
CA LEU A 229 13.49 -15.15 -8.14
C LEU A 229 12.84 -16.25 -7.29
N GLU A 230 11.63 -16.07 -6.78
CA GLU A 230 10.89 -17.09 -6.03
C GLU A 230 10.45 -18.25 -6.93
N ALA A 231 9.88 -17.97 -8.10
CA ALA A 231 9.47 -18.98 -9.08
C ALA A 231 10.66 -19.83 -9.57
N GLY A 232 11.83 -19.20 -9.75
CA GLY A 232 13.07 -19.91 -10.08
C GLY A 232 13.58 -20.84 -8.98
N ARG A 233 13.25 -20.58 -7.71
CA ARG A 233 13.61 -21.47 -6.58
C ARG A 233 12.72 -22.70 -6.49
N GLU A 234 11.44 -22.57 -6.81
CA GLU A 234 10.50 -23.70 -6.81
C GLU A 234 10.71 -24.65 -7.99
N ALA A 235 11.26 -24.14 -9.11
CA ALA A 235 11.49 -24.91 -10.32
C ALA A 235 12.76 -25.78 -10.31
N VAL A 236 13.58 -25.77 -9.24
CA VAL A 236 14.71 -26.70 -9.11
C VAL A 236 14.13 -28.07 -8.75
N PRO A 237 14.07 -29.05 -9.68
CA PRO A 237 13.61 -30.38 -9.34
C PRO A 237 14.59 -30.91 -8.31
N GLY A 238 14.08 -31.36 -7.16
CA GLY A 238 14.89 -32.11 -6.22
C GLY A 238 15.61 -33.22 -6.97
N ASP A 239 16.93 -33.10 -7.07
CA ASP A 239 17.80 -34.12 -7.60
C ASP A 239 17.77 -35.27 -6.59
N GLU A 240 16.68 -36.05 -6.61
CA GLU A 240 16.57 -37.40 -6.03
C GLU A 240 17.47 -38.35 -6.86
N ALA A 241 18.74 -37.99 -6.99
CA ALA A 241 19.79 -38.93 -7.34
C ALA A 241 20.01 -39.81 -6.11
N GLY A 242 19.18 -40.84 -6.01
CA GLY A 242 19.31 -41.91 -5.05
C GLY A 242 20.73 -42.46 -5.03
N ARG A 243 21.47 -42.18 -3.95
CA ARG A 243 22.56 -43.05 -3.51
C ARG A 243 21.91 -44.28 -2.88
N GLN A 244 21.63 -45.25 -3.73
CA GLN A 244 21.37 -46.63 -3.35
C GLN A 244 22.63 -47.16 -2.65
N MET A 245 22.63 -47.17 -1.31
CA MET A 245 23.65 -47.89 -0.53
C MET A 245 23.41 -49.39 -0.72
N ASP A 246 24.35 -50.01 -1.42
CA ASP A 246 24.44 -51.44 -1.66
C ASP A 246 24.82 -52.14 -0.34
N ASP A 247 23.82 -52.48 0.48
CA ASP A 247 24.01 -53.31 1.68
C ASP A 247 24.23 -54.78 1.27
N ARG A 248 25.49 -55.08 0.96
CA ARG A 248 25.99 -56.45 0.87
C ARG A 248 26.12 -57.05 2.28
N ALA A 249 25.15 -57.90 2.62
CA ALA A 249 25.29 -58.88 3.69
C ALA A 249 26.45 -59.85 3.43
N PRO A 250 27.09 -60.36 4.49
CA PRO A 250 27.42 -61.77 4.53
C PRO A 250 26.76 -62.48 5.72
N ALA A 251 26.37 -63.71 5.42
CA ALA A 251 25.73 -64.69 6.28
C ALA A 251 26.69 -65.34 7.29
N ALA A 252 26.09 -66.25 8.08
CA ALA A 252 26.66 -67.20 9.04
C ALA A 252 26.87 -66.61 10.45
N GLY A 253 26.40 -67.23 11.54
CA GLY A 253 25.79 -68.53 11.75
C GLY A 253 25.96 -68.92 13.23
N HIS A 254 25.29 -70.01 13.63
CA HIS A 254 25.43 -70.78 14.88
C HIS A 254 24.74 -70.22 16.14
N GLU A 255 23.63 -70.84 16.56
CA GLU A 255 23.51 -72.02 17.46
C GLU A 255 23.38 -71.52 18.92
N ALA A 256 22.19 -71.49 19.50
CA ALA A 256 21.41 -72.59 20.08
C ALA A 256 21.95 -73.05 21.45
N GLU A 257 21.29 -72.51 22.49
CA GLU A 257 20.99 -73.08 23.83
C GLU A 257 22.13 -73.53 24.79
N PRO A 258 21.84 -73.77 26.08
CA PRO A 258 20.82 -73.17 26.97
C PRO A 258 21.43 -72.38 28.15
#